data_AF-A0A966NT26-F1
#
_entry.id   AF-A0A966NT26-F1
#
_cell.length_a   1.000
_cell.length_b   1.000
_cell.length_c   1.000
_cell.angle_alpha   90.00
_cell.angle_beta   90.00
_cell.angle_gamma   90.00
#
_symmetry.space_group_name_H-M   'P 1'
#
loop_
_entity.id
_entity.type
_entity.pdbx_description
1 polymer ?
#
loop_
_entity_poly.entity_id
_entity_poly.type
_entity_poly.pdbx_seq_one_letter_code
_entity_poly.pdbx_strand_id
1 'polypeptide(L)'
;MLETVVDFSSYLWLLLLVAAFASGLVDAIAGGGGLIQVPALFAAYPDTHPATLLSANKVSSIGGTINAARRYLRHAKLPWNILGPAIVAGFIGALLGALAVSVFPPEPLRKALPFMLAALLAYTWFAPNMGAENRPTHKIGRHEAVKAAAMGLVIGFYDGFFGPATGSFFLFAFVRIFHFDFLHASAATKLVNVTTNLATILMLTSLGFIDWPLGLTLMVASNILGRG
;
A
#
# COMPACT_ATOMS: atom_id res chain seq x y z
N MET A 1 -2.11 -9.23 38.82
CA MET A 1 -2.16 -9.99 37.54
C MET A 1 -3.13 -9.37 36.52
N LEU A 2 -4.32 -8.88 36.90
CA LEU A 2 -5.21 -8.17 35.96
C LEU A 2 -4.70 -6.75 35.60
N GLU A 3 -4.19 -5.98 36.56
CA GLU A 3 -3.65 -4.63 36.30
C GLU A 3 -2.47 -4.65 35.30
N THR A 4 -1.52 -5.56 35.47
CA THR A 4 -0.36 -5.71 34.57
C THR A 4 -0.73 -6.12 33.13
N VAL A 5 -1.80 -6.91 32.97
CA VAL A 5 -2.28 -7.34 31.64
C VAL A 5 -3.07 -6.22 30.95
N VAL A 6 -3.88 -5.48 31.71
CA VAL A 6 -4.61 -4.30 31.21
C VAL A 6 -3.64 -3.17 30.85
N ASP A 7 -2.60 -2.94 31.65
CA ASP A 7 -1.57 -1.94 31.36
C ASP A 7 -0.79 -2.29 30.08
N PHE A 8 -0.26 -3.51 29.97
CA PHE A 8 0.47 -3.94 28.78
C PHE A 8 -0.37 -3.85 27.50
N SER A 9 -1.64 -4.27 27.58
CA SER A 9 -2.61 -4.14 26.49
C SER A 9 -2.84 -2.66 26.12
N SER A 10 -2.95 -1.77 27.09
CA SER A 10 -3.21 -0.34 26.86
C SER A 10 -2.03 0.39 26.21
N TYR A 11 -0.79 0.11 26.65
CA TYR A 11 0.42 0.65 26.02
C TYR A 11 0.57 0.16 24.58
N LEU A 12 0.18 -1.09 24.31
CA LEU A 12 0.23 -1.67 22.97
C LEU A 12 -0.72 -0.96 22.01
N TRP A 13 -1.96 -0.72 22.43
CA TRP A 13 -2.93 0.04 21.66
C TRP A 13 -2.47 1.48 21.41
N LEU A 14 -1.91 2.15 22.43
CA LEU A 14 -1.34 3.50 22.25
C LEU A 14 -0.25 3.51 21.17
N LEU A 15 0.68 2.56 21.23
CA LEU A 15 1.76 2.43 20.25
C LEU A 15 1.22 2.19 18.84
N LEU A 16 0.24 1.29 18.70
CA LEU A 16 -0.40 0.99 17.42
C LEU A 16 -1.14 2.20 16.84
N LEU A 17 -1.82 2.99 17.67
CA LEU A 17 -2.51 4.21 17.26
C LEU A 17 -1.52 5.30 16.83
N VAL A 18 -0.41 5.48 17.57
CA VAL A 18 0.66 6.41 17.19
C VAL A 18 1.32 5.97 15.88
N ALA A 19 1.59 4.68 15.72
CA ALA A 19 2.12 4.13 14.47
C ALA A 19 1.14 4.31 13.30
N ALA A 20 -0.17 4.12 13.52
CA ALA A 20 -1.21 4.36 12.52
C ALA A 20 -1.27 5.81 12.09
N PHE A 21 -1.22 6.72 13.05
CA PHE A 21 -1.18 8.16 12.79
C PHE A 21 0.06 8.55 11.98
N ALA A 22 1.25 8.10 12.38
CA ALA A 22 2.50 8.36 11.67
C ALA A 22 2.49 7.74 10.26
N SER A 23 1.97 6.52 10.13
CA SER A 23 1.75 5.83 8.85
C SER A 23 0.85 6.66 7.93
N GLY A 24 -0.27 7.19 8.44
CA GLY A 24 -1.17 8.07 7.69
C GLY A 24 -0.47 9.32 7.15
N LEU A 25 0.38 9.96 7.98
CA LEU A 25 1.16 11.13 7.56
C LEU A 25 2.17 10.79 6.45
N VAL A 26 2.90 9.68 6.59
CA VAL A 26 3.88 9.25 5.58
C VAL A 26 3.20 8.79 4.29
N ASP A 27 2.06 8.10 4.37
CA ASP A 27 1.31 7.70 3.18
C ASP A 27 0.76 8.90 2.40
N ALA A 28 0.34 9.96 3.11
CA ALA A 28 -0.10 11.21 2.50
C ALA A 28 1.03 11.94 1.73
N ILE A 29 2.27 11.84 2.20
CA ILE A 29 3.43 12.51 1.58
C ILE A 29 4.04 11.67 0.45
N ALA A 30 4.36 10.40 0.72
CA ALA A 30 5.24 9.59 -0.12
C ALA A 30 4.73 8.17 -0.44
N GLY A 31 3.57 7.76 0.11
CA GLY A 31 2.97 6.45 -0.19
C GLY A 31 3.63 5.24 0.49
N GLY A 32 4.26 5.46 1.65
CA GLY A 32 5.08 4.46 2.36
C GLY A 32 4.63 4.14 3.78
N GLY A 33 3.43 4.55 4.21
CA GLY A 33 2.98 4.43 5.62
C GLY A 33 3.04 3.01 6.19
N GLY A 34 2.83 1.99 5.33
CA GLY A 34 2.96 0.58 5.70
C GLY A 34 4.35 0.19 6.24
N LEU A 35 5.42 0.94 5.90
CA LEU A 35 6.75 0.73 6.47
C LEU A 35 6.81 1.01 7.98
N ILE A 36 5.86 1.79 8.50
CA ILE A 36 5.71 2.10 9.93
C ILE A 36 4.69 1.16 10.59
N GLN A 37 3.50 1.03 9.99
CA GLN A 37 2.40 0.30 10.60
C GLN A 37 2.61 -1.21 10.66
N VAL A 38 3.20 -1.81 9.61
CA VAL A 38 3.40 -3.26 9.53
C VAL A 38 4.36 -3.79 10.61
N PRO A 39 5.57 -3.23 10.83
CA PRO A 39 6.43 -3.70 11.91
C PRO A 39 5.80 -3.52 13.29
N ALA A 40 5.03 -2.44 13.52
CA ALA A 40 4.30 -2.24 14.77
C ALA A 40 3.25 -3.35 15.01
N LEU A 41 2.49 -3.72 13.97
CA LEU A 41 1.51 -4.81 14.04
C LEU A 41 2.16 -6.17 14.32
N PHE A 42 3.27 -6.48 13.65
CA PHE A 42 3.97 -7.76 13.82
C PHE A 42 4.66 -7.88 15.18
N ALA A 43 5.14 -6.76 15.73
CA ALA A 43 5.67 -6.70 17.09
C ALA A 43 4.57 -6.85 18.14
N ALA A 44 3.40 -6.25 17.89
CA ALA A 44 2.26 -6.30 18.81
C ALA A 44 1.54 -7.65 18.84
N TYR A 45 1.51 -8.34 17.71
CA TYR A 45 0.80 -9.60 17.55
C TYR A 45 1.73 -10.68 16.99
N PRO A 46 2.65 -11.22 17.81
CA PRO A 46 3.65 -12.19 17.37
C PRO A 46 3.06 -13.54 16.93
N ASP A 47 1.89 -13.92 17.47
CA ASP A 47 1.26 -15.22 17.22
C ASP A 47 0.17 -15.17 16.13
N THR A 48 -0.25 -13.97 15.71
CA THR A 48 -1.32 -13.79 14.72
C THR A 48 -0.83 -14.13 13.30
N HIS A 49 -1.70 -14.63 12.43
CA HIS A 49 -1.28 -14.92 11.06
C HIS A 49 -0.84 -13.63 10.31
N PRO A 50 0.29 -13.63 9.58
CA PRO A 50 0.75 -12.46 8.82
C PRO A 50 -0.29 -11.85 7.89
N ALA A 51 -1.07 -12.69 7.19
CA ALA A 51 -2.15 -12.21 6.32
C ALA A 51 -3.18 -11.34 7.08
N THR A 52 -3.50 -11.68 8.34
CA THR A 52 -4.40 -10.87 9.18
C THR A 52 -3.79 -9.50 9.49
N LEU A 53 -2.52 -9.45 9.88
CA LEU A 53 -1.83 -8.19 10.21
C LEU A 53 -1.66 -7.31 8.98
N LEU A 54 -1.26 -7.88 7.85
CA LEU A 54 -1.13 -7.15 6.59
C LEU A 54 -2.50 -6.64 6.13
N SER A 55 -3.58 -7.41 6.29
CA SER A 55 -4.94 -6.97 5.96
C SER A 55 -5.42 -5.81 6.86
N ALA A 56 -5.07 -5.80 8.15
CA ALA A 56 -5.39 -4.69 9.04
C ALA A 56 -4.70 -3.39 8.58
N ASN A 57 -3.45 -3.48 8.11
CA ASN A 57 -2.77 -2.35 7.47
C ASN A 57 -3.46 -1.90 6.16
N LYS A 58 -4.01 -2.82 5.36
CA LYS A 58 -4.79 -2.48 4.16
C LYS A 58 -6.07 -1.72 4.49
N VAL A 59 -6.83 -2.19 5.48
CA VAL A 59 -8.03 -1.51 5.98
C VAL A 59 -7.67 -0.14 6.57
N SER A 60 -6.58 -0.03 7.31
CA SER A 60 -6.14 1.24 7.89
C SER A 60 -5.80 2.30 6.83
N SER A 61 -5.10 1.91 5.76
CA SER A 61 -4.58 2.82 4.76
C SER A 61 -5.59 3.20 3.66
N ILE A 62 -6.56 2.34 3.34
CA ILE A 62 -7.45 2.56 2.19
C ILE A 62 -8.24 3.87 2.24
N GLY A 63 -8.68 4.32 3.43
CA GLY A 63 -9.38 5.59 3.59
C GLY A 63 -8.53 6.79 3.16
N GLY A 64 -7.26 6.82 3.58
CA GLY A 64 -6.31 7.89 3.24
C GLY A 64 -5.92 7.85 1.77
N THR A 65 -5.72 6.65 1.22
CA THR A 65 -5.42 6.47 -0.20
C THR A 65 -6.58 6.92 -1.10
N ILE A 66 -7.84 6.64 -0.72
CA ILE A 66 -9.04 7.12 -1.43
C ILE A 66 -9.10 8.65 -1.40
N ASN A 67 -8.88 9.28 -0.25
CA ASN A 67 -8.91 10.74 -0.12
C ASN A 67 -7.81 11.40 -0.97
N ALA A 68 -6.59 10.86 -0.92
CA ALA A 68 -5.49 11.31 -1.78
C ALA A 68 -5.84 11.15 -3.26
N ALA A 69 -6.34 9.98 -3.68
CA ALA A 69 -6.77 9.75 -5.06
C ALA A 69 -7.80 10.79 -5.52
N ARG A 70 -8.83 11.07 -4.71
CA ARG A 70 -9.85 12.10 -5.01
C ARG A 70 -9.24 13.49 -5.21
N ARG A 71 -8.27 13.89 -4.37
CA ARG A 71 -7.60 15.20 -4.48
C ARG A 71 -6.77 15.31 -5.75
N TYR A 72 -5.97 14.28 -6.06
CA TYR A 72 -5.13 14.26 -7.25
C TYR A 72 -5.94 14.20 -8.55
N LEU A 73 -7.04 13.43 -8.58
CA LEU A 73 -7.90 13.29 -9.75
C LEU A 73 -8.61 14.59 -10.16
N ARG A 74 -8.82 15.52 -9.22
CA ARG A 74 -9.38 16.85 -9.54
C ARG A 74 -8.41 17.73 -10.34
N HIS A 75 -7.11 17.42 -10.32
CA HIS A 75 -6.07 18.29 -10.85
C HIS A 75 -5.25 17.65 -11.99
N ALA A 76 -5.45 16.37 -12.31
CA ALA A 76 -4.69 15.64 -13.32
C ALA A 76 -5.60 14.95 -14.35
N LYS A 77 -5.31 15.13 -15.64
CA LYS A 77 -5.96 14.37 -16.72
C LYS A 77 -5.17 13.09 -16.97
N LEU A 78 -5.76 11.94 -16.66
CA LEU A 78 -5.04 10.67 -16.70
C LEU A 78 -5.15 9.96 -18.05
N PRO A 79 -4.04 9.37 -18.55
CA PRO A 79 -4.05 8.56 -19.78
C PRO A 79 -4.63 7.16 -19.50
N TRP A 80 -5.94 7.02 -19.67
CA TRP A 80 -6.69 5.78 -19.39
C TRP A 80 -6.26 4.56 -20.20
N ASN A 81 -5.62 4.76 -21.34
CA ASN A 81 -5.04 3.70 -22.16
C ASN A 81 -3.81 3.03 -21.53
N ILE A 82 -3.10 3.71 -20.62
CA ILE A 82 -2.03 3.12 -19.79
C ILE A 82 -2.61 2.71 -18.44
N LEU A 83 -3.39 3.61 -17.83
CA LEU A 83 -3.89 3.43 -16.48
C LEU A 83 -4.93 2.30 -16.37
N GLY A 84 -5.85 2.17 -17.32
CA GLY A 84 -6.88 1.12 -17.31
C GLY A 84 -6.28 -0.29 -17.27
N PRO A 85 -5.36 -0.64 -18.19
CA PRO A 85 -4.65 -1.92 -18.13
C PRO A 85 -3.89 -2.14 -16.81
N ALA A 86 -3.21 -1.12 -16.28
CA ALA A 86 -2.51 -1.21 -14.99
C ALA A 86 -3.46 -1.45 -13.81
N ILE A 87 -4.63 -0.80 -13.79
CA ILE A 87 -5.68 -0.99 -12.77
C ILE A 87 -6.21 -2.42 -12.82
N VAL A 88 -6.61 -2.92 -13.99
CA VAL A 88 -7.20 -4.26 -14.13
C VAL A 88 -6.17 -5.34 -13.77
N ALA A 89 -4.97 -5.24 -14.34
CA ALA A 89 -3.92 -6.21 -14.07
C ALA A 89 -3.43 -6.12 -12.62
N GLY A 90 -3.36 -4.92 -12.05
CA GLY A 90 -3.04 -4.71 -10.64
C GLY A 90 -4.08 -5.31 -9.70
N PHE A 91 -5.37 -5.13 -9.98
CA PHE A 91 -6.44 -5.78 -9.23
C PHE A 91 -6.27 -7.30 -9.21
N ILE A 92 -6.06 -7.91 -10.39
CA ILE A 92 -5.83 -9.36 -10.52
C ILE A 92 -4.56 -9.77 -9.78
N GLY A 93 -3.47 -9.04 -9.95
CA GLY A 93 -2.21 -9.27 -9.25
C GLY A 93 -2.41 -9.27 -7.74
N ALA A 94 -3.08 -8.27 -7.21
CA ALA A 94 -3.35 -8.15 -5.79
C ALA A 94 -4.25 -9.26 -5.24
N LEU A 95 -5.26 -9.72 -6.00
CA LEU A 95 -6.02 -10.93 -5.63
C LEU A 95 -5.10 -12.15 -5.53
N LEU A 96 -4.23 -12.36 -6.51
CA LEU A 96 -3.29 -13.49 -6.53
C LEU A 96 -2.25 -13.38 -5.39
N GLY A 97 -1.74 -12.18 -5.11
CA GLY A 97 -0.81 -11.92 -4.03
C GLY A 97 -1.44 -12.15 -2.66
N ALA A 98 -2.67 -11.67 -2.48
CA ALA A 98 -3.47 -11.87 -1.27
C ALA A 98 -3.76 -13.37 -1.02
N LEU A 99 -4.11 -14.11 -2.08
CA LEU A 99 -4.26 -15.55 -2.01
C LEU A 99 -2.92 -16.22 -1.65
N ALA A 100 -1.82 -15.81 -2.27
CA ALA A 100 -0.51 -16.37 -2.00
C ALA A 100 -0.08 -16.16 -0.54
N VAL A 101 -0.24 -14.96 0.04
CA VAL A 101 0.12 -14.72 1.45
C VAL A 101 -0.79 -15.46 2.43
N SER A 102 -2.05 -15.71 2.05
CA SER A 102 -3.00 -16.46 2.88
C SER A 102 -2.60 -17.92 3.11
N VAL A 103 -1.89 -18.52 2.17
CA VAL A 103 -1.39 -19.91 2.24
C VAL A 103 0.11 -20.00 2.52
N PHE A 104 0.79 -18.85 2.63
CA PHE A 104 2.23 -18.81 2.84
C PHE A 104 2.58 -19.13 4.30
N PRO A 105 3.59 -19.97 4.58
CA PRO A 105 4.01 -20.26 5.94
C PRO A 105 4.35 -18.99 6.75
N PRO A 106 3.77 -18.79 7.95
CA PRO A 106 3.98 -17.57 8.72
C PRO A 106 5.43 -17.31 9.14
N GLU A 107 6.13 -18.36 9.54
CA GLU A 107 7.44 -18.24 10.19
C GLU A 107 8.54 -17.68 9.24
N PRO A 108 8.72 -18.19 8.00
CA PRO A 108 9.65 -17.58 7.05
C PRO A 108 9.32 -16.12 6.73
N LEU A 109 8.04 -15.78 6.56
CA LEU A 109 7.64 -14.41 6.24
C LEU A 109 7.98 -13.45 7.39
N ARG A 110 7.74 -13.87 8.63
CA ARG A 110 8.11 -13.10 9.83
C ARG A 110 9.62 -12.88 9.94
N LYS A 111 10.42 -13.91 9.66
CA LYS A 111 11.89 -13.82 9.67
C LYS A 111 12.43 -12.91 8.58
N ALA A 112 11.81 -12.91 7.40
CA ALA A 112 12.20 -12.06 6.27
C ALA A 112 11.76 -10.59 6.45
N LEU A 113 10.69 -10.34 7.21
CA LEU A 113 10.03 -9.04 7.36
C LEU A 113 11.02 -7.89 7.64
N PRO A 114 11.94 -7.94 8.63
CA PRO A 114 12.81 -6.81 8.94
C PRO A 114 13.75 -6.47 7.79
N PHE A 115 14.29 -7.49 7.12
CA PHE A 115 15.20 -7.33 5.99
C PHE A 115 14.47 -6.76 4.77
N MET A 116 13.25 -7.23 4.51
CA MET A 116 12.40 -6.70 3.44
C MET A 116 12.09 -5.22 3.70
N LEU A 117 11.61 -4.87 4.90
CA LEU A 117 11.28 -3.49 5.25
C LEU A 117 12.50 -2.56 5.20
N ALA A 118 13.67 -3.01 5.67
CA ALA A 118 14.91 -2.25 5.59
C ALA A 118 15.34 -1.99 4.13
N ALA A 119 15.27 -3.02 3.27
CA ALA A 119 15.58 -2.89 1.86
C ALA A 119 14.62 -1.92 1.15
N LEU A 120 13.32 -2.00 1.46
CA LEU A 120 12.30 -1.11 0.92
C LEU A 120 12.47 0.33 1.38
N LEU A 121 12.80 0.53 2.66
CA LEU A 121 13.09 1.85 3.22
C LEU A 121 14.33 2.46 2.54
N ALA A 122 15.41 1.69 2.41
CA ALA A 122 16.61 2.14 1.71
C ALA A 122 16.31 2.49 0.25
N TYR A 123 15.61 1.62 -0.47
CA TYR A 123 15.21 1.87 -1.86
C TYR A 123 14.40 3.17 -1.99
N THR A 124 13.42 3.38 -1.10
CA THR A 124 12.56 4.58 -1.11
C THR A 124 13.35 5.84 -0.76
N TRP A 125 14.32 5.73 0.15
CA TRP A 125 15.16 6.85 0.59
C TRP A 125 16.18 7.30 -0.47
N PHE A 126 16.79 6.34 -1.17
CA PHE A 126 17.82 6.61 -2.18
C PHE A 126 17.27 6.87 -3.57
N ALA A 127 15.96 6.77 -3.76
CA ALA A 127 15.37 7.01 -5.06
C ALA A 127 15.53 8.50 -5.46
N PRO A 128 16.16 8.79 -6.61
CA PRO A 128 16.55 10.16 -6.99
C PRO A 128 15.34 11.08 -7.23
N ASN A 129 15.55 12.39 -7.01
CA ASN A 129 14.56 13.45 -7.23
C ASN A 129 13.88 13.32 -8.61
N MET A 130 12.57 13.11 -8.60
CA MET A 130 11.79 12.80 -9.79
C MET A 130 11.05 14.01 -10.35
N GLY A 131 11.36 14.37 -11.60
CA GLY A 131 10.47 15.09 -12.50
C GLY A 131 10.77 16.57 -12.73
N ALA A 132 11.68 16.87 -13.67
CA ALA A 132 11.84 18.22 -14.25
C ALA A 132 11.54 18.28 -15.77
N GLU A 133 11.27 17.16 -16.43
CA GLU A 133 11.07 17.15 -17.88
C GLU A 133 9.68 16.65 -18.25
N ASN A 134 8.79 17.62 -18.52
CA ASN A 134 7.56 17.39 -19.26
C ASN A 134 7.92 17.01 -20.71
N ARG A 135 8.02 15.72 -20.99
CA ARG A 135 8.08 15.22 -22.37
C ARG A 135 6.82 14.41 -22.67
N PRO A 136 5.80 15.01 -23.30
CA PRO A 136 4.69 14.25 -23.83
C PRO A 136 5.16 13.56 -25.11
N THR A 137 5.83 12.42 -25.00
CA THR A 137 6.33 11.72 -26.19
C THR A 137 6.20 10.20 -26.08
N HIS A 138 5.08 9.65 -26.52
CA HIS A 138 5.03 8.88 -27.78
C HIS A 138 3.60 8.41 -28.02
N LYS A 139 3.25 8.17 -29.29
CA LYS A 139 1.96 7.57 -29.69
C LYS A 139 1.66 6.36 -28.80
N ILE A 140 0.61 6.47 -27.98
CA ILE A 140 0.25 5.45 -27.01
C ILE A 140 -0.37 4.27 -27.78
N GLY A 141 0.45 3.25 -28.05
CA GLY A 141 0.08 2.05 -28.78
C GLY A 141 -0.15 0.84 -27.86
N ARG A 142 -0.53 -0.29 -28.46
CA ARG A 142 -0.79 -1.57 -27.77
C ARG A 142 0.39 -2.05 -26.89
N HIS A 143 1.62 -1.71 -27.26
CA HIS A 143 2.82 -2.05 -26.47
C HIS A 143 2.85 -1.37 -25.10
N GLU A 144 2.42 -0.11 -24.98
CA GLU A 144 2.40 0.60 -23.70
C GLU A 144 1.32 0.06 -22.77
N ALA A 145 0.17 -0.35 -23.32
CA ALA A 145 -0.88 -1.03 -22.55
C ALA A 145 -0.40 -2.38 -21.97
N VAL A 146 0.38 -3.16 -22.74
CA VAL A 146 0.97 -4.42 -22.26
C VAL A 146 2.00 -4.18 -21.16
N LYS A 147 2.89 -3.18 -21.34
CA LYS A 147 3.84 -2.78 -20.27
C LYS A 147 3.10 -2.36 -19.01
N ALA A 148 2.02 -1.60 -19.15
CA ALA A 148 1.22 -1.12 -18.02
C ALA A 148 0.51 -2.26 -17.29
N ALA A 149 -0.04 -3.22 -18.05
CA ALA A 149 -0.62 -4.43 -17.48
C ALA A 149 0.45 -5.28 -16.76
N ALA A 150 1.62 -5.49 -17.35
CA ALA A 150 2.70 -6.26 -16.72
C ALA A 150 3.19 -5.59 -15.43
N MET A 151 3.44 -4.28 -15.46
CA MET A 151 3.78 -3.48 -14.28
C MET A 151 2.68 -3.58 -13.22
N GLY A 152 1.41 -3.37 -13.61
CA GLY A 152 0.25 -3.49 -12.74
C GLY A 152 0.18 -4.85 -12.06
N LEU A 153 0.30 -5.93 -12.83
CA LEU A 153 0.25 -7.30 -12.33
C LEU A 153 1.36 -7.59 -11.31
N VAL A 154 2.61 -7.23 -11.62
CA VAL A 154 3.77 -7.52 -10.76
C VAL A 154 3.70 -6.70 -9.48
N ILE A 155 3.49 -5.39 -9.57
CA ILE A 155 3.42 -4.53 -8.38
C ILE A 155 2.14 -4.81 -7.60
N GLY A 156 1.03 -5.13 -8.26
CA GLY A 156 -0.21 -5.55 -7.63
C GLY A 156 -0.06 -6.86 -6.86
N PHE A 157 0.62 -7.87 -7.43
CA PHE A 157 0.94 -9.11 -6.72
C PHE A 157 1.76 -8.84 -5.46
N TYR A 158 2.81 -8.02 -5.59
CA TYR A 158 3.58 -7.57 -4.45
C TYR A 158 2.70 -6.85 -3.41
N ASP A 159 1.79 -6.00 -3.86
CA ASP A 159 0.94 -5.21 -2.98
C ASP A 159 -0.06 -6.07 -2.20
N GLY A 160 -0.62 -7.10 -2.83
CA GLY A 160 -1.52 -8.05 -2.18
C GLY A 160 -0.79 -9.04 -1.28
N PHE A 161 0.43 -9.43 -1.63
CA PHE A 161 1.23 -10.35 -0.82
C PHE A 161 1.83 -9.66 0.41
N PHE A 162 2.38 -8.45 0.24
CA PHE A 162 3.13 -7.73 1.27
C PHE A 162 2.53 -6.36 1.56
N GLY A 163 2.61 -5.42 0.60
CA GLY A 163 1.93 -4.12 0.68
C GLY A 163 2.73 -2.87 1.10
N PRO A 164 3.74 -2.92 1.99
CA PRO A 164 4.56 -1.74 2.30
C PRO A 164 5.23 -1.12 1.06
N ALA A 165 5.40 0.21 1.02
CA ALA A 165 6.07 0.95 -0.07
C ALA A 165 5.47 0.81 -1.49
N THR A 166 4.29 0.18 -1.65
CA THR A 166 3.64 0.04 -2.97
C THR A 166 3.37 1.37 -3.66
N GLY A 167 2.98 2.40 -2.91
CA GLY A 167 2.75 3.73 -3.48
C GLY A 167 4.00 4.26 -4.17
N SER A 168 5.15 4.15 -3.52
CA SER A 168 6.43 4.54 -4.10
C SER A 168 6.77 3.69 -5.33
N PHE A 169 6.56 2.38 -5.30
CA PHE A 169 6.80 1.50 -6.46
C PHE A 169 6.00 1.88 -7.70
N PHE A 170 4.68 2.10 -7.55
CA PHE A 170 3.86 2.57 -8.67
C PHE A 170 4.31 3.95 -9.15
N LEU A 171 4.61 4.87 -8.24
CA LEU A 171 5.08 6.21 -8.57
C LEU A 171 6.35 6.14 -9.42
N PHE A 172 7.36 5.40 -8.94
CA PHE A 172 8.62 5.20 -9.63
C PHE A 172 8.41 4.54 -10.99
N ALA A 173 7.56 3.53 -11.08
CA ALA A 173 7.29 2.85 -12.33
C ALA A 173 6.58 3.77 -13.35
N PHE A 174 5.59 4.56 -12.92
CA PHE A 174 4.94 5.54 -13.80
C PHE A 174 5.88 6.63 -14.30
N VAL A 175 6.76 7.16 -13.44
CA VAL A 175 7.76 8.15 -13.86
C VAL A 175 8.83 7.52 -14.76
N ARG A 176 9.34 6.34 -14.43
CA ARG A 176 10.52 5.77 -15.11
C ARG A 176 10.20 5.05 -16.41
N ILE A 177 9.04 4.38 -16.47
CA ILE A 177 8.62 3.55 -17.62
C ILE A 177 7.76 4.38 -18.59
N PHE A 178 6.84 5.19 -18.04
CA PHE A 178 5.86 5.94 -18.84
C PHE A 178 6.14 7.45 -18.88
N HIS A 179 7.20 7.91 -18.22
CA HIS A 179 7.65 9.32 -18.24
C HIS A 179 6.58 10.31 -17.78
N PHE A 180 5.73 9.88 -16.85
CA PHE A 180 4.77 10.80 -16.23
C PHE A 180 5.52 11.83 -15.38
N ASP A 181 5.04 13.07 -15.39
CA ASP A 181 5.44 14.02 -14.36
C ASP A 181 4.96 13.54 -12.97
N PHE A 182 5.51 14.14 -11.93
CA PHE A 182 5.23 13.73 -10.56
C PHE A 182 3.73 13.81 -10.21
N LEU A 183 3.00 14.80 -10.73
CA LEU A 183 1.58 14.99 -10.45
C LEU A 183 0.74 13.86 -11.08
N HIS A 184 0.96 13.57 -12.36
CA HIS A 184 0.27 12.49 -13.08
C HIS A 184 0.66 11.11 -12.54
N ALA A 185 1.93 10.90 -12.22
CA ALA A 185 2.40 9.66 -11.60
C ALA A 185 1.76 9.46 -10.22
N SER A 186 1.67 10.51 -9.39
CA SER A 186 1.03 10.45 -8.08
C SER A 186 -0.46 10.12 -8.20
N ALA A 187 -1.14 10.78 -9.13
CA ALA A 187 -2.56 10.54 -9.40
C ALA A 187 -2.83 9.10 -9.87
N ALA A 188 -2.07 8.61 -10.84
CA ALA A 188 -2.16 7.23 -11.35
C ALA A 188 -1.85 6.21 -10.25
N THR A 189 -0.78 6.44 -9.49
CA THR A 189 -0.36 5.62 -8.34
C THR A 189 -1.47 5.45 -7.33
N LYS A 190 -2.06 6.55 -6.87
CA LYS A 190 -3.11 6.48 -5.83
C LYS A 190 -4.34 5.74 -6.34
N LEU A 191 -4.70 5.87 -7.63
CA LEU A 191 -5.81 5.10 -8.21
C LEU A 191 -5.53 3.59 -8.27
N VAL A 192 -4.35 3.19 -8.75
CA VAL A 192 -4.00 1.77 -8.79
C VAL A 192 -3.91 1.21 -7.36
N ASN A 193 -3.33 1.96 -6.42
CA ASN A 193 -3.18 1.55 -5.03
C ASN A 193 -4.54 1.39 -4.31
N VAL A 194 -5.51 2.28 -4.55
CA VAL A 194 -6.90 2.06 -4.09
C VAL A 194 -7.46 0.74 -4.62
N THR A 195 -7.21 0.45 -5.90
CA THR A 195 -7.71 -0.74 -6.57
C THR A 195 -7.07 -2.02 -6.01
N THR A 196 -5.74 -2.04 -5.83
CA THR A 196 -5.01 -3.19 -5.31
C THR A 196 -5.29 -3.42 -3.81
N ASN A 197 -5.43 -2.36 -3.02
CA ASN A 197 -5.86 -2.48 -1.63
C ASN A 197 -7.29 -3.03 -1.54
N LEU A 198 -8.21 -2.55 -2.38
CA LEU A 198 -9.57 -3.08 -2.43
C LEU A 198 -9.58 -4.56 -2.81
N ALA A 199 -8.84 -4.97 -3.84
CA ALA A 199 -8.68 -6.38 -4.21
C ALA A 199 -8.20 -7.24 -3.03
N THR A 200 -7.15 -6.78 -2.35
CA THR A 200 -6.55 -7.47 -1.21
C THR A 200 -7.55 -7.61 -0.06
N ILE A 201 -8.27 -6.52 0.27
CA ILE A 201 -9.30 -6.53 1.31
C ILE A 201 -10.41 -7.51 0.93
N LEU A 202 -10.90 -7.50 -0.31
CA LEU A 202 -11.95 -8.42 -0.76
C LEU A 202 -11.50 -9.88 -0.64
N MET A 203 -10.30 -10.22 -1.11
CA MET A 203 -9.77 -11.59 -1.06
C MET A 203 -9.52 -12.04 0.38
N LEU A 204 -8.87 -11.22 1.22
CA LEU A 204 -8.60 -11.62 2.60
C LEU A 204 -9.87 -11.63 3.47
N THR A 205 -10.89 -10.85 3.10
CA THR A 205 -12.22 -10.95 3.74
C THR A 205 -12.88 -12.28 3.39
N SER A 206 -12.88 -12.70 2.12
CA SER A 206 -13.50 -13.96 1.72
C SER A 206 -12.82 -15.19 2.32
N LEU A 207 -11.54 -15.07 2.65
CA LEU A 207 -10.74 -16.10 3.31
C LEU A 207 -10.77 -16.02 4.86
N GLY A 208 -11.46 -15.04 5.44
CA GLY A 208 -11.61 -14.90 6.90
C GLY A 208 -10.38 -14.36 7.64
N PHE A 209 -9.43 -13.72 6.94
CA PHE A 209 -8.22 -13.18 7.57
C PHE A 209 -8.39 -11.77 8.14
N ILE A 210 -9.46 -11.03 7.80
CA ILE A 210 -9.62 -9.65 8.25
C ILE A 210 -10.15 -9.58 9.69
N ASP A 211 -9.36 -8.94 10.55
CA ASP A 211 -9.81 -8.40 11.84
C ASP A 211 -10.38 -6.98 11.62
N TRP A 212 -11.70 -6.90 11.47
CA TRP A 212 -12.40 -5.64 11.23
C TRP A 212 -12.26 -4.64 12.38
N PRO A 213 -12.46 -5.02 13.67
CA PRO A 213 -12.23 -4.11 14.79
C PRO A 213 -10.82 -3.50 14.80
N LEU A 214 -9.78 -4.31 14.59
CA LEU A 214 -8.40 -3.81 14.53
C LEU A 214 -8.21 -2.86 13.34
N GLY A 215 -8.58 -3.30 12.13
CA GLY A 215 -8.40 -2.53 10.91
C GLY A 215 -9.13 -1.18 10.94
N LEU A 216 -10.38 -1.15 11.41
CA LEU A 216 -11.19 0.07 11.48
C LEU A 216 -10.68 1.04 12.55
N THR A 217 -10.25 0.54 13.71
CA THR A 217 -9.63 1.36 14.76
C THR A 217 -8.38 2.07 14.24
N LEU A 218 -7.51 1.32 13.56
CA LEU A 218 -6.30 1.88 12.94
C LEU A 218 -6.63 2.81 11.79
N MET A 219 -7.71 2.56 11.03
CA MET A 219 -8.17 3.46 9.96
C MET A 219 -8.63 4.80 10.53
N VAL A 220 -9.36 4.81 11.65
CA VAL A 220 -9.77 6.06 12.29
C VAL A 220 -8.53 6.85 12.68
N ALA A 221 -7.56 6.20 13.35
CA ALA A 221 -6.31 6.81 13.80
C ALA A 221 -5.43 7.36 12.65
N SER A 222 -5.28 6.61 11.56
CA SER A 222 -4.48 7.02 10.40
C SER A 222 -5.10 8.19 9.63
N ASN A 223 -6.42 8.34 9.68
CA ASN A 223 -7.16 9.35 8.91
C ASN A 223 -7.58 10.59 9.71
N ILE A 224 -7.23 10.71 11.00
CA ILE A 224 -7.63 11.85 11.86
C ILE A 224 -7.21 13.21 11.26
N LEU A 225 -6.07 13.27 10.56
CA LEU A 225 -5.58 14.49 9.91
C LEU A 225 -5.98 14.65 8.44
N GLY A 226 -6.60 13.63 7.82
CA GLY A 226 -6.95 13.63 6.39
C GLY A 226 -8.09 14.59 5.98
N ARG A 227 -8.51 15.47 6.90
CA ARG A 227 -9.45 16.56 6.65
C ARG A 227 -8.68 17.82 6.20
N GLY A 228 -8.12 17.78 4.99
CA GLY A 228 -7.36 18.89 4.39
C GLY A 228 -7.30 18.86 2.86
#